data_AF-A0A6L3ELP0-F1
#
_entry.id   AF-A0A6L3ELP0-F1
#
_cell.length_a   1.000
_cell.length_b   1.000
_cell.length_c   1.000
_cell.angle_alpha   90.00
_cell.angle_beta   90.00
_cell.angle_gamma   90.00
#
_symmetry.space_group_name_H-M   'P 1'
#
loop_
_entity.id
_entity.type
_entity.pdbx_description
1 polymer ?
#
loop_
_entity_poly.entity_id
_entity_poly.type
_entity_poly.pdbx_seq_one_letter_code
_entity_poly.pdbx_strand_id
1 'polypeptide(L)'
;MNANLDNRPRKVVDEREYIQYDDYWIRFYEPPEDSYRARRDLIDALTRRTFHHSEPGINTPGLRLELARHHYESQFDPERKRVNAAMLAGALFNRATDIFTSIVEMEEKGITISRDNELLRECGRCFREALELGTQVRHVSGEEGVDEMWGEPFKVFTLPIKDYYESRYIKIAQTMRTIDEVSTRMVEVFSPMPEFPGIAERIGNYAAIAKRYTEMMKADPDFFLIWPDFVVTGDQLLEYIPEADAYDRGEFENPLLLHACKLLKGGKDLINHVSGVRVPMRKSTLTYLSHLDDFQRSIDDA
;
A
#
# COMPACT_ATOMS: atom_id res chain seq x y z
N MET A 1 -23.88 -0.73 -0.29
CA MET A 1 -24.57 -0.55 1.01
C MET A 1 -23.55 0.04 1.96
N ASN A 2 -23.70 1.32 2.33
CA ASN A 2 -22.84 1.97 3.33
C ASN A 2 -23.24 1.44 4.69
N ALA A 3 -22.45 0.52 5.22
CA ALA A 3 -22.67 -0.01 6.55
C ALA A 3 -21.87 0.85 7.51
N ASN A 4 -22.58 1.80 8.14
CA ASN A 4 -22.05 2.63 9.22
C ASN A 4 -21.21 1.78 10.18
N LEU A 5 -20.00 2.27 10.49
CA LEU A 5 -19.04 1.69 11.43
C LEU A 5 -19.69 1.17 12.74
N ASP A 6 -20.75 1.83 13.21
CA ASP A 6 -21.45 1.49 14.46
C ASP A 6 -22.29 0.20 14.36
N ASN A 7 -22.72 -0.18 13.16
CA ASN A 7 -23.67 -1.28 12.94
C ASN A 7 -22.99 -2.56 12.42
N ARG A 8 -21.65 -2.55 12.29
CA ARG A 8 -20.89 -3.72 11.84
C ARG A 8 -20.68 -4.69 13.01
N PRO A 9 -20.75 -6.01 12.77
CA PRO A 9 -20.41 -7.01 13.77
C PRO A 9 -19.01 -6.78 14.33
N ARG A 10 -18.89 -6.83 15.66
CA ARG A 10 -17.63 -6.76 16.39
C ARG A 10 -17.41 -8.01 17.23
N LYS A 11 -16.16 -8.40 17.42
CA LYS A 11 -15.78 -9.47 18.35
C LYS A 11 -14.49 -9.10 19.08
N VAL A 12 -14.27 -9.71 20.23
CA VAL A 12 -13.03 -9.58 20.99
C VAL A 12 -12.29 -10.91 20.97
N VAL A 13 -11.00 -10.87 20.64
CA VAL A 13 -10.07 -12.02 20.67
C VAL A 13 -8.77 -11.53 21.29
N ASP A 14 -8.29 -12.21 22.34
CA ASP A 14 -7.06 -11.85 23.07
C ASP A 14 -7.00 -10.35 23.44
N GLU A 15 -8.09 -9.85 24.05
CA GLU A 15 -8.25 -8.44 24.46
C GLU A 15 -8.23 -7.41 23.32
N ARG A 16 -8.21 -7.86 22.06
CA ARG A 16 -8.26 -7.00 20.87
C ARG A 16 -9.63 -7.06 20.23
N GLU A 17 -10.17 -5.90 19.88
CA GLU A 17 -11.43 -5.79 19.17
C GLU A 17 -11.20 -5.95 17.65
N TYR A 18 -12.14 -6.62 16.99
CA TYR A 18 -12.16 -6.85 15.55
C TYR A 18 -13.51 -6.48 14.97
N ILE A 19 -13.51 -5.86 13.80
CA ILE A 19 -14.70 -5.46 13.04
C ILE A 19 -14.79 -6.28 11.74
N GLN A 20 -16.00 -6.70 11.38
CA GLN A 20 -16.22 -7.52 10.18
C GLN A 20 -16.42 -6.66 8.93
N TYR A 21 -15.60 -6.91 7.89
CA TYR A 21 -15.82 -6.43 6.53
C TYR A 21 -15.65 -7.59 5.55
N ASP A 22 -16.64 -7.77 4.68
CA ASP A 22 -16.78 -8.97 3.86
C ASP A 22 -16.62 -10.24 4.73
N ASP A 23 -15.72 -11.16 4.37
CA ASP A 23 -15.46 -12.40 5.10
C ASP A 23 -14.27 -12.27 6.09
N TYR A 24 -13.78 -11.04 6.30
CA TYR A 24 -12.59 -10.76 7.10
C TYR A 24 -12.93 -10.11 8.43
N TRP A 25 -12.24 -10.57 9.48
CA TRP A 25 -12.18 -9.91 10.77
C TRP A 25 -10.94 -9.05 10.83
N ILE A 26 -11.12 -7.75 10.87
CA ILE A 26 -10.03 -6.78 10.83
C ILE A 26 -9.90 -6.15 12.20
N ARG A 27 -8.68 -6.01 12.70
CA ARG A 27 -8.42 -5.34 13.97
C ARG A 27 -9.02 -3.95 13.97
N PHE A 28 -9.88 -3.70 14.94
CA PHE A 28 -10.59 -2.45 15.10
C PHE A 28 -9.72 -1.43 15.84
N TYR A 29 -9.67 -0.23 15.30
CA TYR A 29 -9.09 0.95 15.90
C TYR A 29 -10.17 2.01 16.00
N GLU A 30 -10.43 2.48 17.22
CA GLU A 30 -11.37 3.57 17.46
C GLU A 30 -10.92 4.81 16.65
N PRO A 31 -11.79 5.37 15.78
CA PRO A 31 -11.47 6.63 15.10
C PRO A 31 -11.29 7.74 16.14
N PRO A 32 -10.24 8.57 16.05
CA PRO A 32 -10.10 9.71 16.96
C PRO A 32 -11.23 10.71 16.74
N GLU A 33 -11.50 11.51 17.77
CA GLU A 33 -12.47 12.60 17.69
C GLU A 33 -12.13 13.55 16.54
N ASP A 34 -13.17 14.00 15.84
CA ASP A 34 -13.04 14.83 14.66
C ASP A 34 -12.58 16.25 15.04
N SER A 35 -11.28 16.49 14.92
CA SER A 35 -10.60 17.74 15.25
C SER A 35 -9.51 18.04 14.23
N TYR A 36 -9.12 19.31 14.07
CA TYR A 36 -8.02 19.69 13.19
C TYR A 36 -6.70 19.02 13.61
N ARG A 37 -6.44 18.90 14.91
CA ARG A 37 -5.26 18.18 15.44
C ARG A 37 -5.24 16.72 14.99
N ALA A 38 -6.33 15.98 15.21
CA ALA A 38 -6.41 14.57 14.80
C ALA A 38 -6.29 14.41 13.27
N ARG A 39 -6.91 15.32 12.49
CA ARG A 39 -6.77 15.33 11.02
C ARG A 39 -5.33 15.58 10.59
N ARG A 40 -4.61 16.51 11.24
CA ARG A 40 -3.21 16.81 10.93
C ARG A 40 -2.34 15.58 11.17
N ASP A 41 -2.48 14.97 12.34
CA ASP A 41 -1.68 13.80 12.70
C ASP A 41 -1.92 12.62 11.74
N LEU A 42 -3.17 12.42 11.30
CA LEU A 42 -3.53 11.44 10.28
C LEU A 42 -2.95 11.79 8.91
N ILE A 43 -3.12 13.03 8.45
CA ILE A 43 -2.56 13.51 7.17
C ILE A 43 -1.05 13.31 7.17
N ASP A 44 -0.34 13.68 8.23
CA ASP A 44 1.11 13.52 8.35
C ASP A 44 1.55 12.05 8.28
N ALA A 45 0.83 11.16 8.99
CA ALA A 45 1.11 9.74 8.96
C ALA A 45 0.90 9.15 7.55
N LEU A 46 -0.16 9.56 6.87
CA LEU A 46 -0.47 9.12 5.52
C LEU A 46 0.49 9.69 4.49
N THR A 47 0.88 10.97 4.60
CA THR A 47 1.91 11.60 3.77
C THR A 47 3.22 10.81 3.83
N ARG A 48 3.69 10.47 5.03
CA ARG A 48 4.89 9.65 5.22
C ARG A 48 4.77 8.29 4.55
N ARG A 49 3.61 7.63 4.70
CA ARG A 49 3.36 6.33 4.07
C ARG A 49 3.34 6.44 2.54
N THR A 50 2.63 7.43 1.99
CA THR A 50 2.54 7.66 0.55
C THR A 50 3.93 7.84 -0.07
N PHE A 51 4.79 8.69 0.49
CA PHE A 51 6.15 8.86 -0.02
C PHE A 51 7.04 7.63 0.16
N HIS A 52 6.86 6.86 1.25
CA HIS A 52 7.64 5.64 1.47
C HIS A 52 7.43 4.58 0.37
N HIS A 53 6.22 4.52 -0.18
CA HIS A 53 5.85 3.55 -1.21
C HIS A 53 5.88 4.12 -2.64
N SER A 54 6.21 5.39 -2.81
CA SER A 54 6.32 6.01 -4.12
C SER A 54 7.76 5.95 -4.64
N GLU A 55 7.93 6.16 -5.95
CA GLU A 55 9.25 6.25 -6.58
C GLU A 55 10.16 7.29 -5.88
N PRO A 56 11.46 6.98 -5.67
CA PRO A 56 12.34 7.83 -4.89
C PRO A 56 12.58 9.19 -5.57
N GLY A 57 12.79 10.23 -4.76
CA GLY A 57 13.13 11.57 -5.24
C GLY A 57 11.94 12.51 -5.49
N ILE A 58 10.69 12.01 -5.42
CA ILE A 58 9.50 12.85 -5.66
C ILE A 58 9.02 13.62 -4.43
N ASN A 59 9.55 13.33 -3.23
CA ASN A 59 9.23 14.04 -1.99
C ASN A 59 9.84 15.46 -2.00
N THR A 60 9.29 16.30 -2.88
CA THR A 60 9.75 17.66 -3.14
C THR A 60 9.20 18.60 -2.06
N PRO A 61 10.04 19.43 -1.39
CA PRO A 61 9.56 20.36 -0.38
C PRO A 61 8.51 21.35 -0.93
N GLY A 62 7.51 21.69 -0.11
CA GLY A 62 6.43 22.60 -0.49
C GLY A 62 6.90 24.00 -0.90
N LEU A 63 8.01 24.49 -0.33
CA LEU A 63 8.62 25.76 -0.73
C LEU A 63 9.14 25.78 -2.18
N ARG A 64 9.36 24.62 -2.80
CA ARG A 64 9.84 24.49 -4.18
C ARG A 64 8.72 24.31 -5.21
N LEU A 65 7.46 24.49 -4.83
CA LEU A 65 6.29 24.28 -5.70
C LEU A 65 6.42 25.01 -7.04
N GLU A 66 6.72 26.30 -7.04
CA GLU A 66 6.81 27.08 -8.29
C GLU A 66 7.94 26.59 -9.21
N LEU A 67 9.06 26.17 -8.62
CA LEU A 67 10.18 25.61 -9.38
C LEU A 67 9.80 24.26 -9.99
N ALA A 68 9.14 23.39 -9.23
CA ALA A 68 8.62 22.10 -9.73
C ALA A 68 7.60 22.32 -10.85
N ARG A 69 6.70 23.31 -10.67
CA ARG A 69 5.67 23.68 -11.66
C ARG A 69 6.31 24.15 -12.97
N HIS A 70 7.28 25.06 -12.89
CA HIS A 70 8.03 25.53 -14.06
C HIS A 70 8.66 24.38 -14.85
N HIS A 71 9.31 23.42 -14.16
CA HIS A 71 9.91 22.26 -14.82
C HIS A 71 8.89 21.28 -15.39
N TYR A 72 7.72 21.12 -14.78
CA TYR A 72 6.64 20.31 -15.34
C TYR A 72 6.05 20.95 -16.61
N GLU A 73 5.75 22.25 -16.58
CA GLU A 73 5.12 22.97 -17.68
C GLU A 73 6.03 23.09 -18.90
N SER A 74 7.32 23.39 -18.68
CA SER A 74 8.34 23.54 -19.73
C SER A 74 8.86 22.23 -20.31
N GLN A 75 8.48 21.08 -19.74
CA GLN A 75 8.90 19.78 -20.25
C GLN A 75 8.02 19.32 -21.42
N PHE A 76 8.68 18.89 -22.50
CA PHE A 76 8.05 18.38 -23.72
C PHE A 76 8.26 16.88 -23.89
N ASP A 77 9.33 16.31 -23.35
CA ASP A 77 9.56 14.87 -23.35
C ASP A 77 8.52 14.18 -22.43
N PRO A 78 7.68 13.27 -22.95
CA PRO A 78 6.57 12.69 -22.17
C PRO A 78 7.03 11.93 -20.92
N GLU A 79 8.14 11.18 -21.01
CA GLU A 79 8.64 10.36 -19.91
C GLU A 79 9.19 11.22 -18.77
N ARG A 80 9.97 12.25 -19.11
CA ARG A 80 10.43 13.26 -18.15
C ARG A 80 9.29 14.10 -17.62
N LYS A 81 8.27 14.40 -18.44
CA LYS A 81 7.11 15.19 -18.00
C LYS A 81 6.32 14.45 -16.93
N ARG A 82 6.17 13.13 -17.04
CA ARG A 82 5.60 12.27 -16.00
C ARG A 82 6.38 12.36 -14.68
N VAL A 83 7.71 12.26 -14.72
CA VAL A 83 8.54 12.39 -13.51
C VAL A 83 8.38 13.79 -12.89
N ASN A 84 8.39 14.84 -13.71
CA ASN A 84 8.18 16.20 -13.24
C ASN A 84 6.77 16.39 -12.65
N ALA A 85 5.75 15.72 -13.20
CA ALA A 85 4.40 15.68 -12.65
C ALA A 85 4.39 15.05 -11.25
N ALA A 86 5.09 13.93 -11.06
CA ALA A 86 5.23 13.27 -9.75
C ALA A 86 5.96 14.16 -8.73
N MET A 87 7.02 14.87 -9.15
CA MET A 87 7.73 15.83 -8.30
C MET A 87 6.85 17.03 -7.92
N LEU A 88 6.08 17.56 -8.88
CA LEU A 88 5.11 18.63 -8.65
C LEU A 88 3.99 18.18 -7.71
N ALA A 89 3.46 16.97 -7.88
CA ALA A 89 2.50 16.36 -6.96
C ALA A 89 3.06 16.35 -5.54
N GLY A 90 4.31 15.91 -5.35
CA GLY A 90 4.97 15.93 -4.05
C GLY A 90 5.12 17.33 -3.44
N ALA A 91 5.47 18.33 -4.27
CA ALA A 91 5.56 19.73 -3.82
C ALA A 91 4.20 20.30 -3.40
N LEU A 92 3.13 20.01 -4.15
CA LEU A 92 1.77 20.38 -3.81
C LEU A 92 1.30 19.70 -2.52
N PHE A 93 1.63 18.42 -2.35
CA PHE A 93 1.29 17.64 -1.16
C PHE A 93 1.92 18.21 0.11
N ASN A 94 3.22 18.49 0.04
CA ASN A 94 3.96 19.07 1.15
C ASN A 94 3.46 20.51 1.43
N ARG A 95 3.18 21.31 0.39
CA ARG A 95 2.57 22.64 0.56
C ARG A 95 1.21 22.55 1.27
N ALA A 96 0.36 21.60 0.89
CA ALA A 96 -0.94 21.40 1.52
C ALA A 96 -0.78 21.07 3.02
N THR A 97 0.18 20.19 3.33
CA THR A 97 0.50 19.77 4.70
C THR A 97 1.06 20.94 5.54
N ASP A 98 1.95 21.75 4.97
CA ASP A 98 2.52 22.95 5.62
C ASP A 98 1.42 23.97 5.97
N ILE A 99 0.50 24.22 5.02
CA ILE A 99 -0.64 25.13 5.23
C ILE A 99 -1.58 24.57 6.30
N PHE A 100 -1.91 23.28 6.23
CA PHE A 100 -2.81 22.66 7.20
C PHE A 100 -2.23 22.68 8.61
N THR A 101 -0.93 22.41 8.75
CA THR A 101 -0.20 22.52 10.03
C THR A 101 -0.32 23.94 10.59
N SER A 102 -0.10 24.96 9.75
CA SER A 102 -0.24 26.36 10.17
C SER A 102 -1.66 26.71 10.64
N ILE A 103 -2.70 26.15 9.99
CA ILE A 103 -4.10 26.31 10.39
C ILE A 103 -4.34 25.73 11.78
N VAL A 104 -3.86 24.51 12.02
CA VAL A 104 -3.99 23.83 13.31
C VAL A 104 -3.27 24.62 14.41
N GLU A 105 -2.05 25.10 14.16
CA GLU A 105 -1.29 25.92 15.12
C GLU A 105 -1.99 27.24 15.49
N MET A 106 -2.73 27.85 14.55
CA MET A 106 -3.53 29.04 14.84
C MET A 106 -4.73 28.70 15.71
N GLU A 107 -5.45 27.62 15.42
CA GLU A 107 -6.58 27.16 16.24
C GLU A 107 -6.13 26.79 17.66
N GLU A 108 -5.00 26.11 17.80
CA GLU A 108 -4.40 25.76 19.10
C GLU A 108 -4.07 27.01 19.96
N LYS A 109 -3.85 28.16 19.32
CA LYS A 109 -3.67 29.47 19.98
C LYS A 109 -4.98 30.23 20.24
N GLY A 110 -6.13 29.61 19.98
CA GLY A 110 -7.46 30.18 20.18
C GLY A 110 -7.96 31.04 19.01
N ILE A 111 -7.30 31.01 17.85
CA ILE A 111 -7.75 31.75 16.66
C ILE A 111 -8.83 30.92 15.96
N THR A 112 -10.05 31.46 15.90
CA THR A 112 -11.15 30.79 15.19
C THR A 112 -10.94 30.84 13.68
N ILE A 113 -10.80 29.68 13.05
CA ILE A 113 -10.67 29.55 11.60
C ILE A 113 -12.03 29.25 10.99
N SER A 114 -12.56 30.19 10.19
CA SER A 114 -13.79 29.95 9.41
C SER A 114 -13.56 28.89 8.34
N ARG A 115 -14.61 28.14 7.97
CA ARG A 115 -14.57 27.20 6.84
C ARG A 115 -14.27 27.88 5.51
N ASP A 116 -14.58 29.18 5.39
CA ASP A 116 -14.29 29.98 4.19
C ASP A 116 -12.88 30.60 4.20
N ASN A 117 -12.04 30.23 5.18
CA ASN A 117 -10.68 30.76 5.31
C ASN A 117 -9.85 30.48 4.04
N GLU A 118 -9.14 31.50 3.56
CA GLU A 118 -8.35 31.44 2.33
C GLU A 118 -7.26 30.36 2.38
N LEU A 119 -6.66 30.11 3.55
CA LEU A 119 -5.66 29.07 3.74
C LEU A 119 -6.29 27.67 3.63
N LEU A 120 -7.48 27.45 4.16
CA LEU A 120 -8.20 26.18 3.95
C LEU A 120 -8.53 25.96 2.48
N ARG A 121 -8.92 27.03 1.77
CA ARG A 121 -9.18 26.97 0.32
C ARG A 121 -7.91 26.66 -0.48
N GLU A 122 -6.79 27.27 -0.14
CA GLU A 122 -5.49 26.99 -0.78
C GLU A 122 -5.01 25.56 -0.48
N CYS A 123 -5.09 25.12 0.79
CA CYS A 123 -4.78 23.75 1.18
C CYS A 123 -5.60 22.73 0.36
N GLY A 124 -6.91 22.98 0.23
CA GLY A 124 -7.80 22.15 -0.58
C GLY A 124 -7.52 22.20 -2.09
N ARG A 125 -6.97 23.30 -2.63
CA ARG A 125 -6.49 23.37 -4.02
C ARG A 125 -5.24 22.51 -4.19
N CYS A 126 -4.26 22.66 -3.30
CA CYS A 126 -3.02 21.89 -3.35
C CYS A 126 -3.28 20.38 -3.29
N PHE A 127 -4.11 19.90 -2.35
CA PHE A 127 -4.44 18.47 -2.28
C PHE A 127 -5.13 17.94 -3.53
N ARG A 128 -6.04 18.74 -4.12
CA ARG A 128 -6.80 18.31 -5.30
C ARG A 128 -5.91 18.19 -6.53
N GLU A 129 -5.04 19.17 -6.77
CA GLU A 129 -4.08 19.12 -7.86
C GLU A 129 -3.03 18.02 -7.64
N ALA A 130 -2.58 17.82 -6.39
CA ALA A 130 -1.66 16.73 -6.07
C ALA A 130 -2.29 15.35 -6.30
N LEU A 131 -3.60 15.19 -6.06
CA LEU A 131 -4.33 13.96 -6.37
C LEU A 131 -4.39 13.71 -7.89
N GLU A 132 -4.67 14.74 -8.67
CA GLU A 132 -4.71 14.64 -10.14
C GLU A 132 -3.35 14.21 -10.71
N LEU A 133 -2.28 14.89 -10.30
CA LEU A 133 -0.92 14.57 -10.72
C LEU A 133 -0.38 13.27 -10.08
N GLY A 134 -0.91 12.88 -8.92
CA GLY A 134 -0.55 11.64 -8.21
C GLY A 134 -0.78 10.38 -9.04
N THR A 135 -1.67 10.42 -10.03
CA THR A 135 -1.87 9.34 -11.01
C THR A 135 -0.62 9.03 -11.86
N GLN A 136 0.33 9.97 -11.93
CA GLN A 136 1.59 9.81 -12.65
C GLN A 136 2.68 9.14 -11.81
N VAL A 137 2.45 9.00 -10.50
CA VAL A 137 3.41 8.45 -9.53
C VAL A 137 3.39 6.94 -9.58
N ARG A 138 4.58 6.33 -9.59
CA ARG A 138 4.74 4.87 -9.59
C ARG A 138 5.05 4.33 -8.20
N HIS A 139 4.69 3.07 -7.95
CA HIS A 139 5.19 2.34 -6.79
C HIS A 139 6.70 2.20 -6.87
N VAL A 140 7.37 2.11 -5.72
CA VAL A 140 8.82 1.88 -5.65
C VAL A 140 9.25 0.59 -6.37
N SER A 141 8.36 -0.41 -6.45
CA SER A 141 8.59 -1.63 -7.23
C SER A 141 8.27 -1.50 -8.73
N GLY A 142 7.68 -0.39 -9.17
CA GLY A 142 7.16 -0.19 -10.52
C GLY A 142 5.71 -0.64 -10.73
N GLU A 143 5.11 -1.30 -9.74
CA GLU A 143 3.70 -1.73 -9.74
C GLU A 143 2.72 -0.56 -9.57
N GLU A 144 1.42 -0.83 -9.73
CA GLU A 144 0.34 0.15 -9.54
C GLU A 144 -0.11 0.28 -8.07
N GLY A 145 -1.21 1.00 -7.82
CA GLY A 145 -1.85 1.12 -6.50
C GLY A 145 -1.35 2.29 -5.66
N VAL A 146 -0.38 3.05 -6.15
CA VAL A 146 0.09 4.27 -5.49
C VAL A 146 -0.90 5.40 -5.58
N ASP A 147 -1.53 5.59 -6.74
CA ASP A 147 -2.55 6.60 -6.98
C ASP A 147 -3.66 6.59 -5.90
N GLU A 148 -4.05 5.40 -5.45
CA GLU A 148 -5.04 5.25 -4.39
C GLU A 148 -4.56 5.78 -3.02
N MET A 149 -3.26 5.66 -2.69
CA MET A 149 -2.67 6.24 -1.47
C MET A 149 -2.62 7.77 -1.54
N TRP A 150 -2.39 8.34 -2.72
CA TRP A 150 -2.35 9.79 -2.91
C TRP A 150 -3.71 10.46 -2.66
N GLY A 151 -4.81 9.72 -2.79
CA GLY A 151 -6.15 10.19 -2.46
C GLY A 151 -6.50 10.18 -0.97
N GLU A 152 -5.77 9.44 -0.12
CA GLU A 152 -6.18 9.28 1.28
C GLU A 152 -6.05 10.54 2.13
N PRO A 153 -4.96 11.32 2.07
CA PRO A 153 -4.88 12.58 2.80
C PRO A 153 -5.94 13.59 2.39
N PHE A 154 -6.31 13.62 1.10
CA PHE A 154 -7.42 14.46 0.65
C PHE A 154 -8.77 13.99 1.21
N LYS A 155 -9.00 12.67 1.34
CA LYS A 155 -10.18 12.13 2.04
C LYS A 155 -10.19 12.54 3.51
N VAL A 156 -9.07 12.42 4.22
CA VAL A 156 -8.96 12.87 5.63
C VAL A 156 -9.17 14.38 5.75
N PHE A 157 -8.77 15.17 4.76
CA PHE A 157 -9.01 16.61 4.75
C PHE A 157 -10.49 16.97 4.53
N THR A 158 -11.23 16.18 3.74
CA THR A 158 -12.58 16.54 3.27
C THR A 158 -13.73 15.79 3.96
N LEU A 159 -13.48 14.61 4.51
CA LEU A 159 -14.50 13.73 5.11
C LEU A 159 -14.35 13.68 6.63
N PRO A 160 -15.41 13.34 7.39
CA PRO A 160 -15.28 12.94 8.78
C PRO A 160 -14.21 11.85 8.97
N ILE A 161 -13.44 11.89 10.06
CA ILE A 161 -12.39 10.89 10.33
C ILE A 161 -12.98 9.48 10.37
N LYS A 162 -14.17 9.33 10.93
CA LYS A 162 -14.90 8.06 11.00
C LYS A 162 -15.15 7.45 9.62
N ASP A 163 -15.54 8.26 8.64
CA ASP A 163 -15.80 7.82 7.27
C ASP A 163 -14.50 7.41 6.56
N TYR A 164 -13.40 8.11 6.85
CA TYR A 164 -12.08 7.67 6.40
C TYR A 164 -11.71 6.29 6.97
N TYR A 165 -11.94 6.06 8.27
CA TYR A 165 -11.69 4.77 8.91
C TYR A 165 -12.54 3.64 8.30
N GLU A 166 -13.83 3.89 8.01
CA GLU A 166 -14.66 2.93 7.27
C GLU A 166 -14.03 2.56 5.92
N SER A 167 -13.56 3.57 5.16
CA SER A 167 -12.89 3.33 3.88
C SER A 167 -11.59 2.51 4.05
N ARG A 168 -10.83 2.75 5.12
CA ARG A 168 -9.62 2.01 5.46
C ARG A 168 -9.93 0.53 5.71
N TYR A 169 -10.98 0.21 6.48
CA TYR A 169 -11.34 -1.18 6.75
C TYR A 169 -11.76 -1.93 5.50
N ILE A 170 -12.52 -1.30 4.61
CA ILE A 170 -12.88 -1.88 3.30
C ILE A 170 -11.63 -2.24 2.50
N LYS A 171 -10.65 -1.33 2.43
CA LYS A 171 -9.39 -1.57 1.70
C LYS A 171 -8.57 -2.68 2.32
N ILE A 172 -8.52 -2.77 3.65
CA ILE A 172 -7.83 -3.87 4.34
C ILE A 172 -8.49 -5.21 4.01
N ALA A 173 -9.83 -5.32 4.04
CA ALA A 173 -10.53 -6.55 3.63
C ALA A 173 -10.20 -6.93 2.18
N GLN A 174 -10.23 -5.97 1.27
CA GLN A 174 -9.89 -6.19 -0.14
C GLN A 174 -8.43 -6.65 -0.32
N THR A 175 -7.50 -6.08 0.45
CA THR A 175 -6.09 -6.47 0.43
C THR A 175 -5.93 -7.89 0.98
N MET A 176 -6.60 -8.25 2.08
CA MET A 176 -6.58 -9.62 2.62
C MET A 176 -7.14 -10.64 1.62
N ARG A 177 -8.19 -10.27 0.87
CA ARG A 177 -8.71 -11.09 -0.23
C ARG A 177 -7.68 -11.32 -1.32
N THR A 178 -6.98 -10.27 -1.75
CA THR A 178 -5.89 -10.40 -2.72
C THR A 178 -4.79 -11.34 -2.22
N ILE A 179 -4.41 -11.23 -0.94
CA ILE A 179 -3.40 -12.14 -0.34
C ILE A 179 -3.89 -13.59 -0.39
N ASP A 180 -5.15 -13.84 -0.06
CA ASP A 180 -5.74 -15.19 -0.12
C ASP A 180 -5.82 -15.72 -1.56
N GLU A 181 -6.23 -14.89 -2.53
CA GLU A 181 -6.31 -15.25 -3.94
C GLU A 181 -4.93 -15.64 -4.50
N VAL A 182 -3.92 -14.80 -4.27
CA VAL A 182 -2.54 -15.04 -4.71
C VAL A 182 -1.97 -16.28 -4.04
N SER A 183 -2.06 -16.39 -2.72
CA SER A 183 -1.49 -17.52 -1.98
C SER A 183 -2.17 -18.84 -2.32
N THR A 184 -3.50 -18.86 -2.49
CA THR A 184 -4.24 -20.07 -2.91
C THR A 184 -3.76 -20.55 -4.27
N ARG A 185 -3.66 -19.64 -5.26
CA ARG A 185 -3.18 -20.02 -6.59
C ARG A 185 -1.72 -20.50 -6.58
N MET A 186 -0.86 -19.85 -5.78
CA MET A 186 0.52 -20.32 -5.59
C MET A 186 0.56 -21.75 -5.02
N VAL A 187 -0.27 -22.06 -4.03
CA VAL A 187 -0.36 -23.42 -3.45
C VAL A 187 -0.79 -24.43 -4.51
N GLU A 188 -1.82 -24.12 -5.30
CA GLU A 188 -2.31 -25.01 -6.37
C GLU A 188 -1.23 -25.33 -7.40
N VAL A 189 -0.42 -24.34 -7.78
CA VAL A 189 0.61 -24.50 -8.83
C VAL A 189 1.88 -25.17 -8.30
N PHE A 190 2.37 -24.76 -7.12
CA PHE A 190 3.68 -25.21 -6.65
C PHE A 190 3.64 -26.47 -5.78
N SER A 191 2.54 -26.76 -5.09
CA SER A 191 2.47 -27.94 -4.20
C SER A 191 2.57 -29.30 -4.91
N PRO A 192 2.08 -29.46 -6.16
CA PRO A 192 2.28 -30.69 -6.93
C PRO A 192 3.73 -30.95 -7.35
N MET A 193 4.59 -29.93 -7.34
CA MET A 193 5.97 -30.03 -7.82
C MET A 193 6.87 -30.70 -6.77
N PRO A 194 7.54 -31.83 -7.08
CA PRO A 194 8.43 -32.53 -6.15
C PRO A 194 9.60 -31.69 -5.64
N GLU A 195 10.01 -30.68 -6.40
CA GLU A 195 11.12 -29.76 -6.09
C GLU A 195 10.80 -28.79 -4.94
N PHE A 196 9.52 -28.64 -4.56
CA PHE A 196 9.06 -27.71 -3.53
C PHE A 196 8.39 -28.44 -2.34
N PRO A 197 9.11 -29.31 -1.60
CA PRO A 197 8.54 -30.03 -0.49
C PRO A 197 8.10 -29.07 0.62
N GLY A 198 6.85 -29.20 1.06
CA GLY A 198 6.29 -28.38 2.16
C GLY A 198 5.97 -26.93 1.78
N ILE A 199 6.01 -26.57 0.50
CA ILE A 199 5.77 -25.18 0.06
C ILE A 199 4.37 -24.66 0.40
N ALA A 200 3.37 -25.54 0.41
CA ALA A 200 2.00 -25.20 0.77
C ALA A 200 1.92 -24.55 2.17
N GLU A 201 2.61 -25.15 3.14
CA GLU A 201 2.66 -24.66 4.52
C GLU A 201 3.37 -23.30 4.59
N ARG A 202 4.48 -23.16 3.87
CA ARG A 202 5.26 -21.90 3.86
C ARG A 202 4.48 -20.75 3.22
N ILE A 203 3.79 -21.00 2.10
CA ILE A 203 2.92 -20.02 1.45
C ILE A 203 1.77 -19.64 2.39
N GLY A 204 1.12 -20.63 3.00
CA GLY A 204 0.03 -20.41 3.95
C GLY A 204 0.47 -19.59 5.16
N ASN A 205 1.63 -19.89 5.72
CA ASN A 205 2.20 -19.16 6.86
C ASN A 205 2.52 -17.70 6.49
N TYR A 206 3.19 -17.47 5.36
CA TYR A 206 3.49 -16.11 4.91
C TYR A 206 2.20 -15.31 4.64
N ALA A 207 1.20 -15.90 3.98
CA ALA A 207 -0.09 -15.26 3.72
C ALA A 207 -0.83 -14.91 5.03
N ALA A 208 -0.83 -15.81 6.01
CA ALA A 208 -1.45 -15.57 7.30
C ALA A 208 -0.78 -14.39 8.04
N ILE A 209 0.55 -14.33 8.06
CA ILE A 209 1.29 -13.23 8.68
C ILE A 209 1.12 -11.93 7.89
N ALA A 210 1.11 -11.97 6.56
CA ALA A 210 0.87 -10.81 5.70
C ALA A 210 -0.49 -10.16 5.97
N LYS A 211 -1.55 -10.95 6.16
CA LYS A 211 -2.87 -10.45 6.57
C LYS A 211 -2.81 -9.75 7.93
N ARG A 212 -2.15 -10.36 8.93
CA ARG A 212 -1.94 -9.73 10.25
C ARG A 212 -1.17 -8.41 10.12
N TYR A 213 -0.11 -8.37 9.32
CA TYR A 213 0.67 -7.16 9.09
C TYR A 213 -0.16 -6.04 8.42
N THR A 214 -1.04 -6.38 7.48
CA THR A 214 -1.88 -5.42 6.72
C THR A 214 -2.78 -4.57 7.63
N GLU A 215 -3.34 -5.15 8.68
CA GLU A 215 -4.26 -4.45 9.59
C GLU A 215 -3.57 -3.62 10.69
N MET A 216 -2.28 -3.85 10.94
CA MET A 216 -1.57 -3.28 12.09
C MET A 216 -1.27 -1.78 11.97
N MET A 217 -1.08 -1.12 13.10
CA MET A 217 -0.42 0.19 13.16
C MET A 217 1.02 0.03 13.65
N LYS A 218 1.95 0.87 13.16
CA LYS A 218 3.36 0.85 13.64
C LYS A 218 3.49 1.16 15.13
N ALA A 219 2.49 1.81 15.72
CA ALA A 219 2.43 2.11 17.15
C ALA A 219 1.99 0.91 18.01
N ASP A 220 1.51 -0.17 17.40
CA ASP A 220 1.09 -1.35 18.14
C ASP A 220 2.30 -2.07 18.77
N PRO A 221 2.24 -2.47 20.05
CA PRO A 221 3.33 -3.23 20.68
C PRO A 221 3.68 -4.52 19.93
N ASP A 222 2.68 -5.21 19.39
CA ASP A 222 2.87 -6.46 18.66
C ASP A 222 3.59 -6.28 17.32
N PHE A 223 3.81 -5.04 16.88
CA PHE A 223 4.56 -4.75 15.65
C PHE A 223 5.95 -5.39 15.71
N PHE A 224 6.59 -5.38 16.88
CA PHE A 224 7.89 -6.00 17.11
C PHE A 224 7.88 -7.54 17.08
N LEU A 225 6.71 -8.17 16.99
CA LEU A 225 6.56 -9.61 16.78
C LEU A 225 6.16 -9.91 15.33
N ILE A 226 5.11 -9.24 14.85
CA ILE A 226 4.50 -9.55 13.55
C ILE A 226 5.37 -9.07 12.38
N TRP A 227 6.05 -7.92 12.49
CA TRP A 227 6.91 -7.45 11.41
C TRP A 227 8.14 -8.36 11.20
N PRO A 228 8.89 -8.76 12.24
CA PRO A 228 9.94 -9.78 12.07
C PRO A 228 9.42 -11.08 11.49
N ASP A 229 8.29 -11.61 11.99
CA ASP A 229 7.69 -12.83 11.43
C ASP A 229 7.35 -12.67 9.95
N PHE A 230 6.83 -11.51 9.54
CA PHE A 230 6.49 -11.21 8.16
C PHE A 230 7.73 -11.23 7.24
N VAL A 231 8.82 -10.62 7.69
CA VAL A 231 10.09 -10.62 6.94
C VAL A 231 10.67 -12.03 6.87
N VAL A 232 10.77 -12.72 8.00
CA VAL A 232 11.39 -14.05 8.09
C VAL A 232 10.61 -15.09 7.29
N THR A 233 9.28 -15.12 7.40
CA THR A 233 8.46 -16.06 6.61
C THR A 233 8.53 -15.76 5.11
N GLY A 234 8.68 -14.49 4.73
CA GLY A 234 8.92 -14.08 3.35
C GLY A 234 10.29 -14.52 2.82
N ASP A 235 11.33 -14.50 3.64
CA ASP A 235 12.66 -14.99 3.26
C ASP A 235 12.69 -16.52 3.19
N GLN A 236 12.03 -17.19 4.13
CA GLN A 236 11.86 -18.65 4.17
C GLN A 236 11.13 -19.24 2.96
N LEU A 237 10.30 -18.44 2.28
CA LEU A 237 9.69 -18.84 1.01
C LEU A 237 10.72 -19.00 -0.11
N LEU A 238 11.83 -18.25 -0.05
CA LEU A 238 12.84 -18.21 -1.10
C LEU A 238 14.07 -19.08 -0.80
N GLU A 239 14.12 -19.75 0.35
CA GLU A 239 15.23 -20.66 0.74
C GLU A 239 15.48 -21.79 -0.28
N TYR A 240 14.46 -22.18 -1.04
CA TYR A 240 14.53 -23.21 -2.08
C TYR A 240 14.95 -22.68 -3.45
N ILE A 241 15.07 -21.36 -3.61
CA ILE A 241 15.54 -20.75 -4.85
C ILE A 241 17.07 -20.89 -4.85
N PRO A 242 17.66 -21.71 -5.73
CA PRO A 242 19.11 -21.81 -5.79
C PRO A 242 19.67 -20.44 -6.20
N GLU A 243 20.83 -20.09 -5.62
CA GLU A 243 21.42 -18.76 -5.77
C GLU A 243 21.38 -18.29 -7.23
N ALA A 244 20.97 -17.03 -7.45
CA ALA A 244 20.93 -16.43 -8.79
C ALA A 244 22.27 -16.61 -9.54
N ASP A 245 23.36 -16.70 -8.79
CA ASP A 245 24.74 -16.96 -9.19
C ASP A 245 24.93 -18.30 -9.93
N ALA A 246 24.04 -19.28 -9.73
CA ALA A 246 24.05 -20.57 -10.45
C ALA A 246 23.64 -20.42 -11.93
N TYR A 247 22.87 -19.38 -12.27
CA TYR A 247 22.51 -19.03 -13.64
C TYR A 247 23.72 -18.52 -14.43
N ASP A 248 24.51 -17.61 -13.84
CA ASP A 248 25.71 -17.04 -14.48
C ASP A 248 26.82 -18.09 -14.67
N ARG A 249 26.80 -19.17 -13.87
CA ARG A 249 27.71 -20.31 -14.01
C ARG A 249 27.21 -21.39 -14.97
N GLY A 250 25.97 -21.29 -15.49
CA GLY A 250 25.40 -22.29 -16.39
C GLY A 250 25.10 -23.65 -15.72
N GLU A 251 24.92 -23.66 -14.39
CA GLU A 251 24.77 -24.87 -13.58
C GLU A 251 23.30 -25.31 -13.41
N PHE A 252 22.36 -24.62 -14.08
CA PHE A 252 20.93 -24.93 -14.01
C PHE A 252 20.47 -25.73 -15.22
N GLU A 253 20.26 -27.03 -15.02
CA GLU A 253 19.84 -27.95 -16.08
C GLU A 253 18.33 -27.88 -16.39
N ASN A 254 17.50 -27.29 -15.51
CA ASN A 254 16.03 -27.29 -15.66
C ASN A 254 15.41 -25.86 -15.78
N PRO A 255 15.10 -25.40 -17.01
CA PRO A 255 14.43 -24.11 -17.24
C PRO A 255 13.05 -23.96 -16.58
N LEU A 256 12.29 -25.05 -16.41
CA LEU A 256 10.98 -25.02 -15.75
C LEU A 256 11.11 -24.69 -14.26
N LEU A 257 12.09 -25.31 -13.58
CA LEU A 257 12.35 -25.03 -12.17
C LEU A 257 12.79 -23.57 -11.95
N LEU A 258 13.60 -23.03 -12.87
CA LEU A 258 13.98 -21.61 -12.82
C LEU A 258 12.77 -20.68 -12.99
N HIS A 259 11.87 -21.00 -13.93
CA HIS A 259 10.64 -20.23 -14.11
C HIS A 259 9.76 -20.30 -12.85
N ALA A 260 9.61 -21.49 -12.27
CA ALA A 260 8.88 -21.68 -11.02
C ALA A 260 9.44 -20.82 -9.88
N CYS A 261 10.75 -20.79 -9.70
CA CYS A 261 11.41 -19.96 -8.68
C CYS A 261 11.15 -18.46 -8.90
N LYS A 262 11.18 -17.99 -10.15
CA LYS A 262 10.86 -16.59 -10.49
C LYS A 262 9.40 -16.25 -10.15
N LEU A 263 8.46 -17.15 -10.45
CA LEU A 263 7.05 -16.96 -10.12
C LEU A 263 6.79 -17.02 -8.62
N LEU A 264 7.47 -17.90 -7.89
CA LEU A 264 7.38 -17.97 -6.43
C LEU A 264 7.84 -16.65 -5.79
N LYS A 265 8.99 -16.12 -6.24
CA LYS A 265 9.48 -14.79 -5.83
C LYS A 265 8.50 -13.68 -6.18
N GLY A 266 7.95 -13.69 -7.40
CA GLY A 266 6.96 -12.71 -7.84
C GLY A 266 5.72 -12.69 -6.95
N GLY A 267 5.22 -13.84 -6.52
CA GLY A 267 4.07 -13.94 -5.61
C GLY A 267 4.40 -13.43 -4.21
N LYS A 268 5.59 -13.77 -3.69
CA LYS A 268 6.09 -13.25 -2.42
C LYS A 268 6.19 -11.72 -2.43
N ASP A 269 6.75 -11.17 -3.50
CA ASP A 269 6.93 -9.73 -3.67
C ASP A 269 5.59 -9.01 -3.85
N LEU A 270 4.65 -9.58 -4.62
CA LEU A 270 3.30 -9.04 -4.77
C LEU A 270 2.56 -8.98 -3.43
N ILE A 271 2.56 -10.07 -2.64
CA ILE A 271 1.97 -10.10 -1.29
C ILE A 271 2.62 -9.02 -0.41
N ASN A 272 3.94 -8.83 -0.51
CA ASN A 272 4.63 -7.78 0.22
C ASN A 272 4.17 -6.37 -0.17
N HIS A 273 4.06 -6.09 -1.48
CA HIS A 273 3.62 -4.80 -1.98
C HIS A 273 2.20 -4.47 -1.54
N VAL A 274 1.24 -5.38 -1.72
CA VAL A 274 -0.16 -5.14 -1.35
C VAL A 274 -0.32 -4.99 0.17
N SER A 275 0.44 -5.76 0.98
CA SER A 275 0.39 -5.67 2.44
C SER A 275 0.99 -4.36 2.97
N GLY A 276 2.11 -3.91 2.39
CA GLY A 276 2.77 -2.66 2.79
C GLY A 276 1.95 -1.42 2.44
N VAL A 277 1.45 -1.37 1.20
CA VAL A 277 0.63 -0.27 0.69
C VAL A 277 -0.80 -0.30 1.25
N ARG A 278 -1.32 -1.49 1.55
CA ARG A 278 -2.71 -1.77 2.00
C ARG A 278 -3.75 -1.43 0.94
N VAL A 279 -3.40 -1.75 -0.30
CA VAL A 279 -4.22 -1.60 -1.50
C VAL A 279 -4.07 -2.88 -2.32
N PRO A 280 -5.15 -3.42 -2.91
CA PRO A 280 -5.15 -4.72 -3.59
C PRO A 280 -4.34 -4.80 -4.90
N MET A 281 -3.84 -3.70 -5.49
CA MET A 281 -3.06 -3.69 -6.75
C MET A 281 -3.60 -4.66 -7.83
N ARG A 282 -4.84 -4.41 -8.28
CA ARG A 282 -5.64 -5.39 -9.04
C ARG A 282 -4.99 -5.85 -10.36
N LYS A 283 -4.43 -4.95 -11.16
CA LYS A 283 -3.72 -5.28 -12.41
C LYS A 283 -2.50 -6.14 -12.13
N SER A 284 -1.66 -5.78 -11.16
CA SER A 284 -0.47 -6.56 -10.79
C SER A 284 -0.87 -7.96 -10.35
N THR A 285 -1.94 -8.06 -9.56
CA THR A 285 -2.54 -9.34 -9.16
C THR A 285 -3.00 -10.17 -10.35
N LEU A 286 -3.80 -9.59 -11.25
CA LEU A 286 -4.30 -10.30 -12.43
C LEU A 286 -3.17 -10.73 -13.39
N THR A 287 -2.17 -9.88 -13.58
CA THR A 287 -0.98 -10.22 -14.39
C THR A 287 -0.21 -11.38 -13.76
N TYR A 288 0.01 -11.35 -12.44
CA TYR A 288 0.69 -12.43 -11.75
C TYR A 288 -0.06 -13.76 -11.85
N LEU A 289 -1.38 -13.75 -11.63
CA LEU A 289 -2.22 -14.95 -11.77
C LEU A 289 -2.19 -15.51 -13.19
N SER A 290 -2.23 -14.64 -14.21
CA SER A 290 -2.08 -15.08 -15.61
C SER A 290 -0.75 -15.78 -15.86
N HIS A 291 0.35 -15.30 -15.28
CA HIS A 291 1.65 -15.96 -15.42
C HIS A 291 1.68 -17.33 -14.73
N LEU A 292 1.01 -17.49 -13.59
CA LEU A 292 0.84 -18.79 -12.93
C LEU A 292 0.02 -19.76 -13.80
N ASP A 293 -1.03 -19.27 -14.45
CA ASP A 293 -1.85 -20.09 -15.35
C ASP A 293 -1.08 -20.54 -16.59
N ASP A 294 -0.30 -19.64 -17.21
CA ASP A 294 0.53 -19.98 -18.36
C ASP A 294 1.63 -20.97 -17.99
N PHE A 295 2.22 -20.83 -16.79
CA PHE A 295 3.20 -21.78 -16.27
C PHE A 295 2.59 -23.16 -16.01
N GLN A 296 1.41 -23.23 -15.38
CA GLN A 296 0.72 -24.51 -15.13
C GLN A 296 0.46 -25.26 -16.44
N ARG A 297 -0.04 -24.56 -17.48
CA ARG A 297 -0.23 -25.17 -18.81
C ARG A 297 1.08 -25.71 -19.39
N SER A 298 2.19 -24.98 -19.23
CA SER A 298 3.49 -25.44 -19.70
C SER A 298 3.99 -26.72 -19.01
N ILE A 299 3.56 -26.98 -17.77
CA ILE A 299 3.87 -28.23 -17.05
C ILE A 299 2.95 -29.36 -17.53
N ASP A 300 1.66 -29.07 -17.69
CA ASP A 300 0.67 -30.08 -18.10
C ASP A 300 0.91 -30.59 -19.54
N ASP A 301 1.49 -29.76 -20.41
CA ASP A 301 1.84 -30.09 -21.80
C ASP A 301 3.21 -30.78 -21.96
N ALA A 302 4.02 -30.90 -20.89
CA ALA A 302 5.38 -31.46 -20.90
C ALA A 302 5.43 -32.96 -20.55
#